data_AF-A0A7J7TDI1-F1
#
_entry.id   AF-A0A7J7TDI1-F1
#
_cell.length_a   1.000
_cell.length_b   1.000
_cell.length_c   1.000
_cell.angle_alpha   90.00
_cell.angle_beta   90.00
_cell.angle_gamma   90.00
#
_symmetry.space_group_name_H-M   'P 1'
#
loop_
_entity.id
_entity.type
_entity.pdbx_description
1 polymer ?
#
loop_
_entity_poly.entity_id
_entity_poly.type
_entity_poly.pdbx_seq_one_letter_code
_entity_poly.pdbx_strand_id
1 'polypeptide(L)'
;MVQCRDLETHHHEKLLEICINTLEKILKGETDEDLPDDVRALFVDKDTIVNAVGTSHDIHLLKIDNREDELLTRANSWCTQLVDKIHQDEISRNRRRVREINQYIDHMQSELDNLEYTDIID
;
A
#
# COMPACT_ATOMS: atom_id res chain seq x y z
N MET A 1 -6.38 10.54 1.92
CA MET A 1 -4.96 10.91 1.78
C MET A 1 -4.71 12.28 2.36
N VAL A 2 -5.26 13.34 1.73
CA VAL A 2 -5.31 14.71 2.27
C VAL A 2 -5.87 14.73 3.70
N GLN A 3 -6.95 13.98 3.93
CA GLN A 3 -7.57 13.85 5.26
C GLN A 3 -6.62 13.36 6.38
N CYS A 4 -5.64 12.49 6.12
CA CYS A 4 -4.71 12.03 7.16
C CYS A 4 -3.68 13.11 7.50
N ARG A 5 -3.17 13.81 6.48
CA ARG A 5 -2.29 14.96 6.67
C ARG A 5 -3.03 16.09 7.40
N ASP A 6 -4.28 16.39 7.02
CA ASP A 6 -5.10 17.41 7.68
C ASP A 6 -5.36 17.07 9.16
N LEU A 7 -5.66 15.81 9.46
CA LEU A 7 -5.84 15.36 10.85
C LEU A 7 -4.54 15.46 11.66
N GLU A 8 -3.40 15.16 11.05
CA GLU A 8 -2.10 15.31 11.69
C GLU A 8 -1.74 16.79 11.92
N THR A 9 -2.03 17.67 10.96
CA THR A 9 -1.87 19.13 11.13
C THR A 9 -2.73 19.64 12.29
N HIS A 10 -4.00 19.23 12.34
CA HIS A 10 -4.89 19.60 13.44
C HIS A 10 -4.43 19.04 14.79
N HIS A 11 -3.88 17.82 14.80
CA HIS A 11 -3.28 17.23 15.99
C HIS A 11 -2.09 18.05 16.47
N HIS A 12 -1.17 18.41 15.57
CA HIS A 12 0.00 19.25 15.86
C HIS A 12 -0.40 20.61 16.43
N GLU A 13 -1.35 21.31 15.79
CA GLU A 13 -1.83 22.62 16.25
C GLU A 13 -2.39 22.56 17.68
N LYS A 14 -3.27 21.58 17.95
CA LYS A 14 -3.86 21.39 19.28
C LYS A 14 -2.83 20.97 20.33
N LEU A 15 -1.92 20.07 19.97
CA LEU A 15 -0.88 19.62 20.89
C LEU A 15 0.03 20.79 21.27
N LEU A 16 0.44 21.60 20.28
CA LEU A 16 1.26 22.77 20.53
C LEU A 16 0.55 23.80 21.42
N GLU A 17 -0.73 24.06 21.16
CA GLU A 17 -1.55 24.93 22.02
C GLU A 17 -1.58 24.44 23.47
N ILE A 18 -1.83 23.14 23.68
CA ILE A 18 -1.83 22.54 25.03
C ILE A 18 -0.46 22.68 25.68
N CYS A 19 0.63 22.35 24.97
CA CYS A 19 1.97 22.45 25.52
C CYS A 19 2.36 23.90 25.88
N ILE A 20 2.01 24.89 25.07
CA ILE A 20 2.26 26.30 25.40
C ILE A 20 1.47 26.71 26.64
N ASN A 21 0.18 26.36 26.71
CA ASN A 21 -0.65 26.65 27.87
C ASN A 21 -0.13 25.98 29.15
N THR A 22 0.40 24.77 29.05
CA THR A 22 1.03 24.06 30.18
C THR A 22 2.34 24.74 30.60
N LEU A 23 3.20 25.16 29.66
CA LEU A 23 4.41 25.91 29.98
C LEU A 23 4.09 27.18 30.77
N GLU A 24 3.08 27.93 30.34
CA GLU A 24 2.67 29.16 31.03
C GLU A 24 2.23 28.89 32.48
N LYS A 25 1.50 27.80 32.73
CA LYS A 25 1.11 27.40 34.09
C LYS A 25 2.33 27.02 34.93
N ILE A 26 3.29 26.29 34.36
CA ILE A 26 4.54 25.90 35.04
C ILE A 26 5.30 27.16 35.46
N LEU A 27 5.46 28.12 34.55
CA LEU A 27 6.17 29.37 34.81
C LEU A 27 5.49 30.24 35.88
N LYS A 28 4.16 30.15 36.01
CA LYS A 28 3.39 30.83 37.06
C LYS A 28 3.39 30.09 38.41
N GLY A 29 3.96 28.88 38.46
CA GLY A 29 3.88 28.00 39.63
C GLY A 29 2.47 27.50 39.91
N GLU A 30 1.60 27.50 38.89
CA GLU A 30 0.19 27.08 38.98
C GLU A 30 0.00 25.59 38.65
N THR A 31 1.09 24.82 38.53
CA THR A 31 1.03 23.38 38.25
C THR A 31 1.11 22.55 39.51
N ASP A 32 0.03 21.83 39.80
CA ASP A 32 -0.06 20.83 40.87
C ASP A 32 0.38 19.42 40.42
N GLU A 33 0.77 19.26 39.14
CA GLU A 33 1.11 17.95 38.56
C GLU A 33 2.60 17.62 38.72
N ASP A 34 2.89 16.49 39.37
CA ASP A 34 4.22 15.90 39.41
C ASP A 34 4.51 15.23 38.05
N LEU A 35 4.97 16.05 37.10
CA LEU A 35 5.39 15.62 35.78
C LEU A 35 6.64 14.73 35.89
N PRO A 36 6.72 13.63 35.13
CA PRO A 36 7.95 12.87 34.97
C PRO A 36 9.13 13.77 34.55
N ASP A 37 10.34 13.47 35.02
CA ASP A 37 11.50 14.36 34.82
C ASP A 37 11.86 14.59 33.34
N ASP A 38 11.69 13.56 32.51
CA ASP A 38 11.86 13.63 31.06
C ASP A 38 10.84 14.56 30.40
N VAL A 39 9.59 14.53 30.87
CA VAL A 39 8.54 15.45 30.40
C VAL A 39 8.80 16.86 30.90
N ARG A 40 9.19 17.02 32.18
CA ARG A 40 9.53 18.31 32.79
C ARG A 40 10.67 19.00 32.04
N ALA A 41 11.65 18.24 31.57
CA ALA A 41 12.78 18.73 30.78
C ALA A 41 12.38 19.34 29.41
N LEU A 42 11.18 19.04 28.91
CA LEU A 42 10.66 19.65 27.68
C LEU A 42 10.06 21.04 27.93
N PHE A 43 9.66 21.36 29.17
CA PHE A 43 8.99 22.62 29.54
C PHE A 43 9.97 23.68 30.09
N VAL A 44 11.16 23.77 29.53
CA VAL A 44 12.18 24.77 29.94
C VAL A 44 11.86 26.14 29.35
N ASP A 45 11.56 26.18 28.05
CA ASP A 45 11.25 27.39 27.30
C ASP A 45 10.38 27.06 26.09
N LYS A 46 9.82 28.10 25.47
CA LYS A 46 8.91 27.96 24.34
C LYS A 46 9.58 27.36 23.10
N ASP A 47 10.83 27.70 22.83
CA ASP A 47 11.53 27.23 21.63
C ASP A 47 11.79 25.72 21.74
N THR A 48 12.15 25.25 22.93
CA THR A 48 12.32 23.82 23.22
C THR A 48 11.03 23.03 22.91
N ILE A 49 9.87 23.51 23.37
CA ILE A 49 8.56 22.87 23.09
C ILE A 49 8.23 22.89 21.59
N VAL A 50 8.34 24.06 20.96
CA VAL A 50 8.01 24.23 19.54
C VAL A 50 8.87 23.30 18.69
N ASN A 51 10.17 23.19 18.98
CA ASN A 51 11.09 22.31 18.27
C ASN A 51 10.76 20.82 18.51
N ALA A 52 10.47 20.42 19.75
CA ALA A 52 10.13 19.05 20.08
C ALA A 52 8.80 18.60 19.41
N VAL A 53 7.75 19.41 19.53
CA VAL A 53 6.43 19.14 18.94
C VAL A 53 6.48 19.22 17.41
N GLY A 54 7.27 20.16 16.85
CA GLY A 54 7.54 20.23 15.41
C GLY A 54 8.24 18.99 14.88
N THR A 55 9.29 18.52 15.57
CA THR A 55 9.98 17.27 15.20
C THR A 55 9.03 16.07 15.26
N SER A 56 8.16 16.00 16.26
CA SER A 56 7.14 14.94 16.35
C SER A 56 6.19 14.97 15.16
N HIS A 57 5.75 16.16 14.75
CA HIS A 57 4.88 16.35 13.59
C HIS A 57 5.55 15.92 12.28
N ASP A 58 6.80 16.32 12.06
CA ASP A 58 7.58 15.90 10.88
C ASP A 58 7.72 14.37 10.81
N ILE A 59 7.96 13.72 11.95
CA ILE A 59 8.04 12.26 12.03
C ILE A 59 6.68 11.61 11.70
N HIS A 60 5.57 12.18 12.16
CA HIS A 60 4.25 11.66 11.85
C HIS A 60 3.91 11.80 10.38
N LEU A 61 4.17 12.97 9.77
CA LEU A 61 4.01 13.18 8.33
C LEU A 61 4.85 12.19 7.52
N LEU A 62 6.11 11.99 7.88
CA LEU A 62 6.98 11.00 7.22
C LEU A 62 6.38 9.59 7.28
N LYS A 63 5.80 9.18 8.42
CA LYS A 63 5.13 7.87 8.52
C LYS A 63 3.89 7.78 7.63
N ILE A 64 3.11 8.86 7.53
CA ILE A 64 1.92 8.93 6.66
C ILE A 64 2.36 8.81 5.20
N ASP A 65 3.37 9.58 4.79
CA ASP A 65 3.90 9.61 3.42
C ASP A 65 4.44 8.23 3.00
N ASN A 66 5.28 7.62 3.84
CA ASN A 66 5.82 6.29 3.58
C ASN A 66 4.71 5.24 3.42
N ARG A 67 3.63 5.36 4.22
CA ARG A 67 2.50 4.43 4.13
C ARG A 67 1.68 4.64 2.87
N GLU A 68 1.48 5.89 2.45
CA GLU A 68 0.86 6.23 1.18
C GLU A 68 1.65 5.63 0.01
N ASP A 69 2.96 5.84 -0.03
CA ASP A 69 3.83 5.34 -1.09
C ASP A 69 3.80 3.80 -1.18
N GLU A 70 3.85 3.12 -0.03
CA GLU A 70 3.74 1.65 0.02
C GLU A 70 2.40 1.17 -0.56
N LEU A 71 1.28 1.80 -0.16
CA LEU A 71 -0.05 1.43 -0.64
C LEU A 71 -0.21 1.65 -2.14
N LEU A 72 0.24 2.81 -2.65
CA LEU A 72 0.20 3.13 -4.07
C LEU A 72 1.05 2.16 -4.89
N THR A 73 2.28 1.92 -4.44
CA THR A 73 3.20 0.98 -5.10
C THR A 73 2.60 -0.42 -5.17
N ARG A 74 2.06 -0.92 -4.06
CA ARG A 74 1.44 -2.24 -3.99
C ARG A 74 0.19 -2.36 -4.86
N ALA A 75 -0.67 -1.35 -4.85
CA ALA A 75 -1.89 -1.34 -5.67
C ALA A 75 -1.55 -1.37 -7.16
N ASN A 76 -0.60 -0.54 -7.60
CA ASN A 76 -0.15 -0.51 -8.98
C ASN A 76 0.53 -1.82 -9.39
N SER A 77 1.42 -2.36 -8.56
CA SER A 77 2.08 -3.64 -8.82
C SER A 77 1.06 -4.78 -8.95
N TRP A 78 0.08 -4.83 -8.06
CA TRP A 78 -0.98 -5.83 -8.10
C TRP A 78 -1.84 -5.71 -9.38
N CYS A 79 -2.19 -4.48 -9.78
CA CYS A 79 -2.94 -4.23 -11.01
C CYS A 79 -2.17 -4.73 -12.25
N THR A 80 -0.88 -4.37 -12.37
CA THR A 80 -0.03 -4.84 -13.47
C THR A 80 0.07 -6.36 -13.51
N GLN A 81 0.35 -7.00 -12.37
CA GLN A 81 0.45 -8.45 -12.28
C GLN A 81 -0.87 -9.15 -12.65
N LEU A 82 -2.00 -8.57 -12.26
CA LEU A 82 -3.32 -9.11 -12.58
C LEU A 82 -3.59 -9.05 -14.09
N VAL A 83 -3.31 -7.91 -14.73
CA VAL A 83 -3.47 -7.74 -16.18
C VAL A 83 -2.56 -8.69 -16.95
N ASP A 84 -1.29 -8.80 -16.55
CA ASP A 84 -0.33 -9.71 -17.17
C ASP A 84 -0.80 -11.16 -17.05
N LYS A 85 -1.28 -11.55 -15.87
CA LYS A 85 -1.83 -12.90 -15.66
C LYS A 85 -3.02 -13.16 -16.58
N ILE A 86 -3.98 -12.24 -16.67
CA ILE A 86 -5.15 -12.39 -17.55
C ILE A 86 -4.71 -12.57 -19.01
N HIS A 87 -3.76 -11.77 -19.49
CA HIS A 87 -3.23 -11.91 -20.84
C HIS A 87 -2.58 -13.29 -21.07
N GLN A 88 -1.74 -13.76 -20.15
CA GLN A 88 -1.09 -15.06 -20.28
C GLN A 88 -2.10 -16.21 -20.25
N ASP A 89 -3.10 -16.14 -19.36
CA ASP A 89 -4.16 -17.13 -19.24
C ASP A 89 -4.98 -17.21 -20.54
N GLU A 90 -5.32 -16.06 -21.14
CA GLU A 90 -6.05 -15.99 -22.40
C GLU A 90 -5.24 -16.52 -23.60
N ILE A 91 -3.95 -16.18 -23.69
CA ILE A 91 -3.05 -16.74 -24.71
C ILE A 91 -2.96 -18.26 -24.56
N SER A 92 -2.78 -18.76 -23.33
CA SER A 92 -2.68 -20.19 -23.04
C SER A 92 -3.97 -20.93 -23.40
N ARG A 93 -5.12 -20.36 -23.02
CA ARG A 93 -6.46 -20.88 -23.35
C ARG A 93 -6.65 -20.99 -24.86
N ASN A 94 -6.36 -19.91 -25.60
CA ASN A 94 -6.51 -19.91 -27.06
C ASN A 94 -5.58 -20.92 -27.74
N ARG A 95 -4.30 -20.97 -27.34
CA ARG A 95 -3.33 -21.94 -27.88
C ARG A 95 -3.73 -23.38 -27.60
N ARG A 96 -4.27 -23.66 -26.41
CA ARG A 96 -4.81 -24.98 -26.07
C ARG A 96 -5.96 -25.35 -27.00
N ARG A 97 -6.89 -24.42 -27.22
CA ARG A 97 -8.04 -24.66 -28.11
C ARG A 97 -7.64 -24.91 -29.55
N VAL A 98 -6.69 -24.13 -30.09
CA VAL A 98 -6.14 -24.36 -31.43
C VAL A 98 -5.47 -25.73 -31.54
N ARG A 99 -4.71 -26.13 -30.51
CA ARG A 99 -4.07 -27.45 -30.47
C ARG A 99 -5.08 -28.58 -30.46
N GLU A 100 -6.14 -28.48 -29.67
CA GLU A 100 -7.23 -29.47 -29.63
C GLU A 100 -7.89 -29.63 -31.00
N ILE A 101 -8.15 -28.52 -31.70
CA ILE A 101 -8.74 -28.55 -33.05
C ILE A 101 -7.81 -29.27 -34.03
N ASN A 102 -6.52 -28.92 -34.05
CA ASN A 102 -5.57 -29.56 -34.95
C ASN A 102 -5.43 -31.06 -34.65
N GLN A 103 -5.32 -31.43 -33.38
CA GLN A 103 -5.24 -32.84 -32.96
C GLN A 103 -6.48 -33.64 -33.40
N TYR A 104 -7.66 -33.04 -33.31
CA TYR A 104 -8.88 -33.67 -33.79
C TYR A 104 -8.89 -33.86 -35.31
N ILE A 105 -8.45 -32.86 -36.07
CA ILE A 105 -8.32 -32.96 -37.53
C ILE A 105 -7.34 -34.07 -37.90
N ASP A 106 -6.14 -34.09 -37.30
CA ASP A 106 -5.12 -35.11 -37.57
C ASP A 106 -5.64 -36.53 -37.25
N HIS A 107 -6.38 -36.67 -36.15
CA HIS A 107 -7.02 -37.93 -35.79
C HIS A 107 -8.05 -38.38 -36.82
N MET A 108 -8.97 -37.48 -37.22
CA MET A 108 -10.00 -37.79 -38.21
C MET A 108 -9.41 -38.13 -39.59
N GLN A 109 -8.33 -37.45 -40.00
CA GLN A 109 -7.62 -37.79 -41.24
C GLN A 109 -6.99 -39.17 -41.17
N SER A 110 -6.34 -39.49 -40.04
CA SER A 110 -5.74 -40.82 -39.83
C SER A 110 -6.80 -41.93 -39.87
N GLU A 111 -7.98 -41.71 -39.29
CA GLU A 111 -9.09 -42.68 -39.35
C GLU A 111 -9.60 -42.89 -40.78
N LEU A 112 -9.70 -41.83 -41.59
CA LEU A 112 -10.08 -41.93 -43.00
C LEU A 112 -9.05 -42.71 -43.82
N ASP A 113 -7.76 -42.38 -43.67
CA ASP A 113 -6.68 -43.06 -44.38
C ASP A 113 -6.65 -44.57 -44.05
N ASN A 114 -6.93 -44.93 -42.80
CA ASN A 114 -7.02 -46.34 -42.37
C ASN A 114 -8.20 -47.09 -42.99
N LEU A 115 -9.35 -46.43 -43.19
CA LEU A 115 -10.51 -47.02 -43.86
C LEU A 115 -10.22 -47.26 -45.34
N GLU A 116 -9.65 -46.27 -46.04
CA GLU A 116 -9.27 -46.42 -47.46
C GLU A 116 -8.27 -47.56 -47.67
N TYR A 117 -7.34 -47.79 -46.73
CA TYR A 117 -6.41 -48.91 -46.79
C TYR A 117 -7.09 -50.28 -46.61
N THR A 118 -8.15 -50.34 -45.80
CA THR A 118 -8.89 -51.59 -45.57
C THR A 118 -9.69 -51.98 -46.81
N ASP A 119 -10.32 -51.01 -47.49
CA ASP A 119 -11.10 -51.24 -48.72
C ASP A 119 -10.23 -51.62 -49.94
N ILE A 120 -8.91 -51.41 -49.90
CA ILE A 120 -7.97 -51.79 -50.97
C ILE A 120 -7.45 -53.24 -50.79
N ILE A 121 -7.55 -53.80 -49.59
CA ILE A 121 -7.01 -55.13 -49.25
C ILE A 121 -8.08 -56.24 -49.31
N ASP A 122 -9.37 -55.89 -49.19
CA ASP A 122 -10.51 -56.77 -49.47
C ASP A 122 -10.85 -56.85 -50.97
#